data_AF-A0A2P2BVB6-F1
#
_entry.id   AF-A0A2P2BVB6-F1
#
_cell.length_a   1.000
_cell.length_b   1.000
_cell.length_c   1.000
_cell.angle_alpha   90.00
_cell.angle_beta   90.00
_cell.angle_gamma   90.00
#
_symmetry.space_group_name_H-M   'P 1'
#
loop_
_entity.id
_entity.type
_entity.pdbx_description
1 polymer ?
#
loop_
_entity_poly.entity_id
_entity_poly.type
_entity_poly.pdbx_seq_one_letter_code
_entity_poly.pdbx_strand_id
1 'polypeptide(L)'
;MLHINVLYIYPKIIEINKEINLFRIIDNNIKETLVFYCKKGSNYKIMMMDTMSGENKEILGVSKIEEVGTFIKNIEESEGIIKSLNSLEDIKKYILNSKCK
;
A
#
# COMPACT_ATOMS: atom_id res chain seq x y z
N MET A 1 16.66 -8.79 -12.68
CA MET A 1 15.91 -8.91 -11.42
C MET A 1 15.11 -7.64 -11.25
N LEU A 2 13.83 -7.74 -10.89
CA LEU A 2 13.09 -6.55 -10.49
C LEU A 2 13.67 -6.03 -9.19
N HIS A 3 14.08 -4.76 -9.20
CA HIS A 3 14.47 -4.09 -7.98
C HIS A 3 13.22 -3.51 -7.33
N ILE A 4 12.38 -4.40 -6.79
CA ILE A 4 11.23 -4.00 -5.99
C ILE A 4 11.73 -3.41 -4.67
N ASN A 5 11.32 -2.18 -4.38
CA ASN A 5 11.58 -1.53 -3.11
C ASN A 5 10.26 -1.14 -2.42
N VAL A 6 10.20 -1.30 -1.10
CA VAL A 6 9.06 -0.87 -0.29
C VAL A 6 9.52 0.32 0.55
N LEU A 7 8.84 1.46 0.37
CA LEU A 7 9.13 2.70 1.09
C LEU A 7 8.00 2.98 2.08
N TYR A 8 8.28 2.81 3.36
CA TYR A 8 7.35 3.13 4.44
C TYR A 8 7.38 4.61 4.78
N ILE A 9 6.19 5.22 4.84
CA ILE A 9 5.99 6.65 5.02
C ILE A 9 5.31 6.94 6.36
N TYR A 10 4.32 6.14 6.71
CA TYR A 10 3.63 6.21 8.01
C TYR A 10 4.56 5.71 9.14
N PRO A 11 4.47 6.28 10.36
CA PRO A 11 3.60 7.38 10.80
C PRO A 11 4.21 8.79 10.61
N LYS A 12 5.30 8.94 9.87
CA LYS A 12 6.11 10.18 9.88
C LYS A 12 5.44 11.39 9.20
N ILE A 13 4.38 11.19 8.40
CA ILE A 13 3.71 12.26 7.65
C ILE A 13 2.34 12.62 8.24
N ILE A 14 2.08 13.93 8.34
CA ILE A 14 0.83 14.55 8.80
C ILE A 14 -0.28 14.36 7.75
N GLU A 15 -1.52 14.15 8.19
CA GLU A 15 -2.73 14.09 7.35
C GLU A 15 -2.82 15.34 6.43
N ILE A 16 -2.91 15.13 5.12
CA ILE A 16 -3.11 16.20 4.12
C ILE A 16 -4.41 15.90 3.38
N ASN A 17 -5.34 16.84 3.33
CA ASN A 17 -6.63 16.68 2.63
C ASN A 17 -7.39 15.40 3.03
N LYS A 18 -7.38 15.04 4.32
CA LYS A 18 -7.97 13.79 4.85
C LYS A 18 -7.34 12.51 4.31
N GLU A 19 -6.12 12.61 3.77
CA GLU A 19 -5.35 11.47 3.27
C GLU A 19 -4.04 11.34 4.03
N ILE A 20 -3.66 10.10 4.32
CA ILE A 20 -2.44 9.74 5.03
C ILE A 20 -1.67 8.76 4.15
N ASN A 21 -0.49 9.15 3.68
CA ASN A 21 0.37 8.25 2.91
C ASN A 21 0.91 7.14 3.82
N LEU A 22 0.75 5.88 3.41
CA LEU A 22 1.14 4.72 4.22
C LEU A 22 2.50 4.20 3.79
N PHE A 23 2.59 3.70 2.56
CA PHE A 23 3.82 3.20 1.96
C PHE A 23 3.71 3.21 0.43
N ARG A 24 4.83 2.93 -0.23
CA ARG A 24 4.91 2.79 -1.69
C ARG A 24 5.66 1.52 -2.04
N ILE A 25 5.25 0.86 -3.11
CA ILE A 25 6.00 -0.24 -3.72
C ILE A 25 6.49 0.25 -5.08
N ILE A 26 7.80 0.30 -5.24
CA ILE A 26 8.46 0.90 -6.40
C ILE A 26 9.17 -0.20 -7.17
N ASP A 27 8.84 -0.31 -8.45
CA ASP A 27 9.64 -1.08 -9.39
C ASP A 27 10.68 -0.15 -10.02
N ASN A 28 11.94 -0.28 -9.60
CA ASN A 28 13.01 0.61 -10.06
C ASN A 28 13.37 0.42 -11.54
N ASN A 29 12.98 -0.69 -12.17
CA ASN A 29 13.32 -0.93 -13.57
C ASN A 29 12.45 -0.10 -14.51
N ILE A 30 11.15 -0.04 -14.23
CA ILE A 30 10.17 0.70 -15.03
C ILE A 30 9.80 2.05 -14.40
N LYS A 31 10.30 2.34 -13.20
CA LYS A 31 10.01 3.54 -12.39
C LYS A 31 8.52 3.73 -12.08
N GLU A 32 7.77 2.64 -12.05
CA GLU A 32 6.35 2.63 -11.69
C GLU A 32 6.17 2.37 -10.20
N THR A 33 5.03 2.81 -9.67
CA THR A 33 4.78 2.77 -8.23
C THR A 33 3.33 2.40 -7.93
N LEU A 34 3.16 1.52 -6.95
CA LEU A 34 1.91 1.37 -6.24
C LEU A 34 1.96 2.27 -5.00
N VAL A 35 1.02 3.21 -4.91
CA VAL A 35 0.92 4.14 -3.78
C VAL A 35 -0.21 3.67 -2.87
N PHE A 36 0.11 3.42 -1.61
CA PHE A 36 -0.88 3.06 -0.60
C PHE A 36 -1.11 4.24 0.34
N TYR A 37 -2.37 4.62 0.50
CA TYR A 37 -2.79 5.74 1.32
C TYR A 37 -4.08 5.42 2.06
N CYS A 38 -4.28 6.02 3.22
CA CYS A 38 -5.53 5.95 3.95
C CYS A 38 -6.34 7.23 3.71
N LYS A 39 -7.61 7.09 3.32
CA LYS A 39 -8.57 8.18 3.20
C LYS A 39 -9.53 8.18 4.39
N LYS A 40 -9.65 9.33 5.05
CA LYS A 40 -10.50 9.52 6.24
C LYS A 40 -11.88 10.04 5.83
N GLY A 41 -12.90 9.22 6.09
CA GLY A 41 -14.32 9.56 5.96
C GLY A 41 -15.05 9.34 7.28
N SER A 42 -16.25 8.76 7.22
CA SER A 42 -16.92 8.19 8.40
C SER A 42 -16.13 7.01 8.99
N ASN A 43 -15.49 6.23 8.12
CA ASN A 43 -14.49 5.21 8.43
C ASN A 43 -13.18 5.55 7.71
N TYR A 44 -12.09 4.92 8.13
CA TYR A 44 -10.81 4.96 7.43
C TYR A 44 -10.84 3.96 6.27
N LYS A 45 -10.34 4.35 5.12
CA LYS A 45 -10.28 3.50 3.92
C LYS A 45 -8.86 3.41 3.43
N ILE A 46 -8.31 2.21 3.42
CA ILE A 46 -7.00 1.92 2.83
C ILE A 46 -7.19 1.78 1.33
N MET A 47 -6.54 2.66 0.59
CA MET A 47 -6.61 2.80 -0.85
C MET A 47 -5.26 2.44 -1.46
N MET A 48 -5.31 1.93 -2.68
CA MET A 48 -4.15 1.72 -3.54
C MET A 48 -4.36 2.50 -4.84
N MET A 49 -3.34 3.24 -5.25
CA MET A 49 -3.27 3.88 -6.57
C MET A 49 -2.16 3.22 -7.38
N ASP A 50 -2.48 2.78 -8.59
CA ASP A 50 -1.49 2.43 -9.58
C ASP A 50 -1.12 3.68 -10.39
N THR A 51 0.15 4.10 -10.33
CA THR A 51 0.58 5.31 -11.05
C THR A 51 0.64 5.13 -12.56
N MET A 52 0.69 3.88 -13.07
CA MET A 52 0.70 3.60 -14.50
C MET A 52 -0.69 3.82 -15.11
N SER A 53 -1.73 3.28 -14.49
CA SER A 53 -3.11 3.39 -14.98
C SER A 53 -3.88 4.59 -14.42
N GLY A 54 -3.42 5.17 -13.31
CA GLY A 54 -4.17 6.14 -12.52
C GLY A 54 -5.35 5.53 -11.75
N GLU A 55 -5.51 4.20 -11.80
CA GLU A 55 -6.60 3.50 -11.13
C GLU A 55 -6.45 3.59 -9.62
N ASN A 56 -7.55 3.91 -8.93
CA ASN A 56 -7.65 3.89 -7.49
C ASN A 56 -8.59 2.77 -7.05
N LYS A 57 -8.13 1.94 -6.11
CA LYS A 57 -8.89 0.81 -5.60
C LYS A 57 -8.89 0.80 -4.08
N GLU A 58 -10.06 0.59 -3.49
CA GLU A 58 -10.18 0.35 -2.05
C GLU A 58 -9.71 -1.08 -1.74
N ILE A 59 -8.79 -1.20 -0.79
CA ILE A 59 -8.23 -2.47 -0.32
C ILE A 59 -9.02 -2.98 0.87
N LEU A 60 -9.25 -2.10 1.84
CA LEU A 60 -9.89 -2.41 3.11
C LEU A 60 -10.50 -1.14 3.73
N GLY A 61 -11.71 -1.25 4.27
CA GLY A 61 -12.27 -0.26 5.18
C GLY A 61 -12.02 -0.67 6.63
N VAL A 62 -11.56 0.26 7.45
CA VAL A 62 -11.31 0.04 8.89
C VAL A 62 -11.97 1.13 9.72
N SER A 63 -12.39 0.80 10.93
CA SER A 63 -13.14 1.72 11.78
C SER A 63 -12.23 2.62 12.62
N LYS A 64 -11.03 2.14 12.95
CA LYS A 64 -10.07 2.87 13.80
C LYS A 64 -8.69 2.99 13.15
N ILE A 65 -7.95 4.02 13.55
CA ILE A 65 -6.62 4.30 12.99
C ILE A 65 -5.59 3.22 13.35
N GLU A 66 -5.77 2.56 14.50
CA GLU A 66 -4.90 1.48 14.96
C GLU A 66 -4.92 0.30 13.98
N GLU A 67 -6.05 0.05 13.33
CA GLU A 67 -6.20 -1.01 12.31
C GLU A 67 -5.39 -0.68 11.03
N VAL A 68 -5.20 0.60 10.71
CA VAL A 68 -4.28 1.02 9.64
C VAL A 68 -2.83 0.67 10.02
N GLY A 69 -2.48 0.83 11.29
CA GLY A 69 -1.17 0.40 11.82
C GLY A 69 -0.99 -1.11 11.70
N THR A 70 -2.00 -1.90 12.04
CA THR A 70 -2.01 -3.36 11.86
C THR A 70 -1.80 -3.75 10.40
N PHE A 71 -2.48 -3.06 9.46
CA PHE A 71 -2.30 -3.30 8.04
C PHE A 71 -0.84 -3.05 7.60
N ILE A 72 -0.23 -1.94 8.01
CA ILE A 72 1.16 -1.63 7.65
C ILE A 72 2.11 -2.71 8.20
N LYS A 73 1.91 -3.14 9.44
CA LYS A 73 2.73 -4.19 10.06
C LYS A 73 2.65 -5.50 9.28
N ASN A 74 1.46 -5.89 8.81
CA ASN A 74 1.30 -7.09 7.97
C ASN A 74 2.08 -6.98 6.65
N ILE A 75 2.17 -5.77 6.08
CA ILE A 75 2.98 -5.50 4.88
C ILE A 75 4.48 -5.59 5.18
N GLU A 76 4.95 -5.06 6.32
CA GLU A 76 6.33 -5.23 6.80
C GLU A 76 6.70 -6.71 6.98
N GLU A 77 5.83 -7.49 7.65
CA GLU A 77 6.03 -8.93 7.84
C GLU A 77 6.04 -9.71 6.52
N SER A 78 5.33 -9.22 5.50
CA SER A 78 5.24 -9.82 4.16
C SER A 78 6.26 -9.27 3.16
N GLU A 79 7.12 -8.33 3.56
CA GLU A 79 8.01 -7.59 2.65
C GLU A 79 8.94 -8.51 1.86
N GLY A 80 9.45 -9.57 2.48
CA GLY A 80 10.30 -10.57 1.81
C GLY A 80 9.57 -11.28 0.67
N ILE A 81 8.29 -11.61 0.85
CA ILE A 81 7.45 -12.21 -0.19
C ILE A 81 7.20 -11.17 -1.30
N ILE A 82 6.80 -9.95 -0.94
CA ILE A 82 6.55 -8.86 -1.88
C ILE A 82 7.76 -8.60 -2.80
N LYS A 83 8.97 -8.55 -2.22
CA LYS A 83 10.21 -8.34 -2.97
C LYS A 83 10.61 -9.53 -3.84
N SER A 84 10.08 -10.72 -3.57
CA SER A 84 10.32 -11.92 -4.38
C SER A 84 9.40 -12.05 -5.60
N LEU A 85 8.35 -11.23 -5.69
CA LEU A 85 7.39 -11.27 -6.80
C LEU A 85 7.94 -10.61 -8.07
N ASN A 86 7.47 -11.10 -9.22
CA ASN A 86 8.04 -10.80 -10.53
C ASN A 86 7.32 -9.67 -11.29
N SER A 87 6.38 -8.96 -10.67
CA SER A 87 5.75 -7.78 -11.26
C SER A 87 4.93 -7.00 -10.24
N LEU A 88 4.68 -5.71 -10.51
CA LEU A 88 3.70 -4.94 -9.73
C LEU A 88 2.30 -5.56 -9.78
N GLU A 89 1.93 -6.21 -10.89
CA GLU A 89 0.64 -6.88 -11.03
C GLU A 89 0.50 -8.09 -10.09
N ASP A 90 1.56 -8.89 -9.95
CA ASP A 90 1.59 -9.99 -8.99
C ASP A 90 1.50 -9.48 -7.55
N ILE A 91 2.18 -8.36 -7.27
CA ILE A 91 2.13 -7.70 -5.96
C ILE A 91 0.72 -7.18 -5.66
N LYS A 92 0.05 -6.53 -6.62
CA LYS A 92 -1.36 -6.10 -6.46
C LYS A 92 -2.25 -7.29 -6.13
N LYS A 93 -2.16 -8.38 -6.90
CA LYS A 93 -2.94 -9.60 -6.68
C LYS A 93 -2.65 -10.20 -5.31
N TYR A 94 -1.39 -10.26 -4.91
CA TYR A 94 -0.99 -10.72 -3.60
C TYR A 94 -1.65 -9.88 -2.49
N ILE A 95 -1.51 -8.56 -2.53
CA ILE A 95 -2.09 -7.68 -1.49
C ILE A 95 -3.62 -7.78 -1.46
N LEU A 96 -4.28 -7.81 -2.62
CA LEU A 96 -5.74 -7.90 -2.73
C LEU A 96 -6.30 -9.25 -2.25
N ASN A 97 -5.57 -10.35 -2.47
CA ASN A 97 -5.99 -11.70 -2.08
C ASN A 97 -5.46 -12.13 -0.71
N SER A 98 -4.41 -11.46 -0.20
CA SER A 98 -3.84 -11.74 1.11
C SER A 98 -4.88 -11.44 2.19
N LYS A 99 -4.86 -12.25 3.25
CA LYS A 99 -5.63 -12.02 4.48
C LYS A 99 -5.09 -10.83 5.29
N CYS A 100 -4.55 -9.78 4.65
CA CYS A 100 -4.26 -8.50 5.29
C CYS A 100 -5.56 -7.70 5.53
N LYS A 101 -6.65 -8.41 5.87
CA LYS A 101 -7.97 -7.91 6.23
C LYS A 101 -8.26 -8.35 7.65
#